data_AF-A0A966D790-F1
#
_entry.id   AF-A0A966D790-F1
#
_cell.length_a   1.000
_cell.length_b   1.000
_cell.length_c   1.000
_cell.angle_alpha   90.00
_cell.angle_beta   90.00
_cell.angle_gamma   90.00
#
_symmetry.space_group_name_H-M   'P 1'
#
loop_
_entity.id
_entity.type
_entity.pdbx_description
1 polymer ?
#
loop_
_entity_poly.entity_id
_entity_poly.type
_entity_poly.pdbx_seq_one_letter_code
_entity_poly.pdbx_strand_id
1 'polypeptide(L)' 'MQSFRKYGNIKVEVDGIKFASKLESNIYKELKLLKKAKQCDFSLQPKYELQPRFKFNGKVIRPINYIA' A
#
# COMPACT_ATOMS: atom_id res chain seq x y z
N MET A 1 2.76 -28.94 8.98
CA MET A 1 2.39 -28.73 7.56
C MET A 1 2.76 -27.31 7.16
N GLN A 2 3.70 -27.13 6.24
CA GLN A 2 4.04 -25.81 5.70
C GLN A 2 2.94 -25.39 4.73
N SER A 3 2.27 -24.27 5.00
CA SER A 3 1.25 -23.71 4.10
C SER A 3 1.93 -23.14 2.86
N PHE A 4 1.75 -23.79 1.72
CA PHE A 4 2.18 -23.25 0.43
C PHE A 4 1.24 -22.12 0.01
N ARG A 5 1.81 -21.01 -0.46
CA ARG A 5 1.02 -19.92 -1.05
C ARG A 5 0.44 -20.42 -2.38
N LYS A 6 -0.84 -20.13 -2.64
CA LYS A 6 -1.58 -20.55 -3.86
C LYS A 6 -0.81 -20.32 -5.16
N TYR A 7 -0.03 -19.24 -5.23
CA TYR A 7 0.73 -18.83 -6.43
C TYR A 7 2.24 -18.87 -6.25
N GLY A 8 2.77 -19.43 -5.15
CA GLY A 8 4.22 -19.46 -4.89
C GLY A 8 4.88 -18.08 -4.73
N ASN A 9 4.10 -17.00 -4.60
CA ASN A 9 4.64 -15.65 -4.50
C ASN A 9 5.57 -15.50 -3.29
N ILE A 10 6.73 -14.88 -3.51
CA ILE A 10 7.72 -14.59 -2.48
C ILE A 10 7.52 -13.15 -2.03
N LYS A 11 7.40 -12.95 -0.70
CA LYS A 11 7.38 -11.60 -0.11
C LYS A 11 8.80 -11.07 -0.15
N VAL A 12 8.97 -9.84 -0.61
CA VAL A 12 10.29 -9.20 -0.79
C VAL A 12 10.28 -7.87 -0.09
N GLU A 13 11.39 -7.47 0.50
CA GLU A 13 11.58 -6.15 1.08
C GLU A 13 12.54 -5.34 0.20
N VAL A 14 12.14 -4.14 -0.19
CA VAL A 14 12.96 -3.21 -0.98
C VAL A 14 12.85 -1.83 -0.35
N ASP A 15 13.98 -1.19 -0.06
CA ASP A 15 14.04 0.13 0.58
C ASP A 15 13.24 0.21 1.91
N GLY A 16 13.15 -0.90 2.65
CA GLY A 16 12.36 -1.03 3.89
C GLY A 16 10.85 -1.21 3.69
N ILE A 17 10.37 -1.25 2.43
CA ILE A 17 8.97 -1.51 2.09
C ILE A 17 8.79 -2.99 1.78
N LYS A 18 7.82 -3.62 2.43
CA LYS A 18 7.47 -5.04 2.21
C LYS A 18 6.44 -5.17 1.10
N PHE A 19 6.80 -5.89 0.05
CA PHE A 19 5.95 -6.24 -1.09
C PHE A 19 5.44 -7.68 -0.98
N ALA A 20 4.22 -7.93 -1.46
CA ALA A 20 3.62 -9.25 -1.43
C ALA A 20 4.20 -10.19 -2.50
N SER A 21 4.78 -9.62 -3.55
CA SER A 21 5.42 -10.35 -4.64
C SER A 21 6.70 -9.68 -5.16
N LYS A 22 7.55 -10.47 -5.83
CA LYS A 22 8.73 -9.96 -6.56
C LYS A 22 8.32 -9.01 -7.69
N LEU A 23 7.21 -9.27 -8.38
CA LEU A 23 6.71 -8.43 -9.47
C LEU A 23 6.38 -7.02 -8.99
N GLU A 24 5.63 -6.90 -7.89
CA GLU A 24 5.32 -5.60 -7.27
C GLU A 24 6.60 -4.81 -6.93
N SER A 25 7.61 -5.50 -6.38
CA SER A 25 8.88 -4.87 -6.05
C SER A 25 9.65 -4.35 -7.27
N ASN A 26 9.50 -4.99 -8.44
CA ASN A 26 10.11 -4.56 -9.68
C ASN A 26 9.41 -3.32 -10.26
N ILE A 27 8.07 -3.33 -10.27
CA ILE A 27 7.26 -2.17 -10.70
C ILE A 27 7.60 -0.95 -9.83
N TYR A 28 7.72 -1.13 -8.51
CA TYR A 28 8.14 -0.06 -7.60
C TYR A 28 9.50 0.53 -7.99
N LYS A 29 10.49 -0.32 -8.33
CA LYS A 29 11.83 0.14 -8.77
C LYS A 29 11.76 0.95 -10.06
N GLU A 30 10.94 0.52 -11.02
CA GLU A 30 10.74 1.23 -12.28
C GLU A 30 10.08 2.59 -12.06
N LEU A 31 9.00 2.64 -11.27
CA LEU A 31 8.35 3.88 -10.88
C LEU A 31 9.33 4.83 -10.17
N LYS A 32 10.19 4.32 -9.29
CA LYS A 32 11.24 5.09 -8.61
C LYS A 32 12.21 5.74 -9.60
N LEU A 33 12.58 5.04 -10.70
CA LEU A 33 13.42 5.60 -11.76
C LEU A 33 12.69 6.70 -12.54
N LEU A 34 11.44 6.46 -12.94
CA LEU A 34 10.61 7.45 -13.64
C LEU A 34 10.38 8.72 -12.82
N LYS A 35 10.23 8.58 -11.49
CA LYS A 35 10.14 9.70 -10.56
C LYS A 35 11.43 10.51 -10.49
N LYS A 36 12.60 9.85 -10.49
CA LYS A 36 13.89 10.55 -10.59
C LYS A 36 14.04 11.31 -11.90
N ALA A 37 13.51 10.76 -13.00
CA ALA A 37 13.47 11.42 -14.31
C ALA A 37 12.38 12.52 -14.39
N LYS A 38 11.62 12.79 -13.32
CA LYS A 38 10.51 13.75 -13.26
C LYS A 38 9.39 13.47 -14.28
N GLN A 39 9.22 12.21 -14.69
CA GLN A 39 8.21 11.82 -15.68
C GLN A 39 6.89 11.39 -15.05
N CYS A 40 6.94 10.79 -13.86
CA CYS A 40 5.76 10.38 -13.10
C CYS A 40 5.97 10.66 -11.61
N ASP A 41 4.89 11.06 -10.93
CA ASP A 41 4.86 11.08 -9.48
C ASP A 41 3.96 9.96 -8.98
N PHE A 42 4.38 9.29 -7.92
CA PHE A 42 3.64 8.21 -7.29
C PHE A 42 3.85 8.25 -5.78
N SER A 43 2.80 7.82 -5.08
CA SER A 43 2.76 7.70 -3.63
C SER A 43 2.48 6.26 -3.25
N LEU A 44 3.23 5.74 -2.29
CA LEU A 44 3.01 4.38 -1.78
C LEU A 44 1.97 4.42 -0.67
N GLN A 45 0.96 3.57 -0.78
CA GLN A 45 -0.10 3.41 0.22
C GLN A 45 -0.73 4.72 0.70
N PRO A 46 -1.20 5.58 -0.22
CA PRO A 46 -1.86 6.81 0.16
C PRO A 46 -3.11 6.49 0.99
N LYS A 47 -3.27 7.25 2.08
CA LYS A 47 -4.42 7.13 2.97
C LYS A 47 -5.45 8.17 2.58
N TYR A 48 -6.66 7.70 2.29
CA TYR A 48 -7.81 8.54 1.94
C TYR A 48 -8.83 8.47 3.06
N GLU A 49 -9.20 9.63 3.61
CA GLU A 49 -10.31 9.71 4.54
C GLU A 49 -11.62 9.65 3.76
N LEU A 50 -12.37 8.55 3.93
CA LEU A 50 -13.67 8.38 3.29
C LEU A 50 -14.78 9.00 4.14
N GLN A 51 -14.63 8.90 5.46
CA GLN A 51 -15.57 9.46 6.42
C GLN A 51 -14.81 10.03 7.62
N PRO A 52 -14.99 11.32 7.94
CA PRO A 52 -14.37 11.90 9.12
C PRO A 52 -14.98 11.31 10.40
N ARG A 53 -14.28 11.48 11.52
CA ARG A 53 -14.84 11.14 12.84
C ARG A 53 -16.04 12.03 13.15
N PHE A 54 -17.10 11.49 13.72
CA PHE A 54 -18.27 12.27 14.12
C PHE A 54 -18.99 11.64 15.32
N LYS A 55 -19.90 12.42 15.93
CA LYS A 55 -20.75 11.94 17.03
C LYS A 55 -22.16 11.67 16.49
N PHE A 56 -22.72 10.53 16.82
CA PHE A 56 -24.09 10.17 16.48
C PHE A 56 -24.75 9.48 17.68
N ASN A 57 -25.91 9.98 18.10
CA ASN A 57 -26.68 9.48 19.25
C ASN A 57 -25.83 9.25 20.51
N GLY A 58 -25.03 10.26 20.89
CA GLY A 58 -24.16 10.21 22.07
C GLY A 58 -22.92 9.32 21.93
N LYS A 59 -22.75 8.60 20.82
CA LYS A 59 -21.59 7.74 20.56
C LYS A 59 -20.62 8.42 19.59
N VAL A 60 -19.32 8.21 19.82
CA VAL A 60 -18.26 8.67 18.90
C VAL A 60 -18.01 7.57 17.87
N ILE A 61 -18.21 7.89 16.59
CA ILE A 61 -17.91 7.02 15.46
C ILE A 61 -16.50 7.34 14.95
N ARG A 62 -15.69 6.29 14.75
CA ARG A 62 -14.31 6.40 14.25
C ARG A 62 -14.29 6.74 12.76
N PRO A 63 -13.24 7.42 12.27
CA PRO A 63 -13.12 7.74 10.86
C PRO A 63 -12.88 6.46 10.04
N ILE A 64 -13.46 6.41 8.84
CA ILE A 64 -13.22 5.34 7.88
C ILE A 64 -12.15 5.83 6.91
N ASN A 65 -11.06 5.06 6.83
CA ASN A 65 -9.95 5.37 5.94
C ASN A 65 -9.73 4.22 4.97
N TYR A 66 -9.48 4.56 3.72
CA TYR A 66 -9.02 3.64 2.69
C TYR A 66 -7.51 3.81 2.50
N ILE A 67 -6.79 2.70 2.41
CA ILE A 67 -5.35 2.67 2.12
C ILE A 67 -5.23 1.93 0.80
N ALA A 68 -4.74 2.62 -0.23
CA ALA A 68 -4.59 2.07 -1.58
C ALA A 68 -3.31 1.23 -1.74
#